data_AF-A0AAE0KCB0-F1
#
_entry.id   AF-A0AAE0KCB0-F1
#
_cell.length_a   1.000
_cell.length_b   1.000
_cell.length_c   1.000
_cell.angle_alpha   90.00
_cell.angle_beta   90.00
_cell.angle_gamma   90.00
#
_symmetry.space_group_name_H-M   'P 1'
#
loop_
_entity.id
_entity.type
_entity.pdbx_description
1 polymer ?
#
loop_
_entity_poly.entity_id
_entity_poly.type
_entity_poly.pdbx_seq_one_letter_code
_entity_poly.pdbx_strand_id
1 'polypeptide(L)'
;MGSHPDNPQRVQRVKHLAGHIADYQFDILSQNDAQKGKDGRAHETLASVAKYHGFSSIWEYTELAIAALPAEENERYKKLKNTIRRTGGVGKNIIIAMGAIATLGLIPGEILTETDLKIIWAIINWCTGLRAAAEAVGGEFTGEASADLIDSLIKILKEAFENFQKVLSEISLSDARAEAGSIAAEGAAEANVLAQFAQTTAKPVFVLATIDRLVHDDGIESEQLMEKCREYTLDLASKRYIARKLKEDVETAFGFTEDIYRFFMFQDSLNADEGIPSDEKRSKITEKVKEALDKFATLKVPDAVGDLRRKDRDASSWTNEDPDELEMMDYLEMRKRTNS
;
A
#
# COMPACT_ATOMS: atom_id res chain seq x y z
N MET A 1 -27.48 24.53 33.50
CA MET A 1 -27.53 23.19 32.87
C MET A 1 -27.27 23.43 31.39
N GLY A 2 -26.09 23.02 30.91
CA GLY A 2 -25.55 23.46 29.63
C GLY A 2 -26.41 23.03 28.44
N SER A 3 -26.54 23.91 27.45
CA SER A 3 -27.41 23.77 26.27
C SER A 3 -27.04 22.62 25.31
N HIS A 4 -26.01 21.82 25.60
CA HIS A 4 -25.52 20.75 24.72
C HIS A 4 -25.05 19.53 25.54
N PRO A 5 -25.96 18.61 25.92
CA PRO A 5 -25.64 17.45 26.75
C PRO A 5 -24.73 16.43 26.05
N ASP A 6 -24.62 16.47 24.72
CA ASP A 6 -23.81 15.54 23.93
C ASP A 6 -22.33 15.95 23.76
N ASN A 7 -21.93 17.12 24.28
CA ASN A 7 -20.56 17.61 24.13
C ASN A 7 -19.48 16.68 24.71
N PRO A 8 -19.68 16.05 25.89
CA PRO A 8 -18.74 15.04 26.38
C PRO A 8 -18.57 13.86 25.41
N GLN A 9 -19.65 13.40 24.78
CA GLN A 9 -19.64 12.31 23.82
C GLN A 9 -18.92 12.71 22.52
N ARG A 10 -19.13 13.94 22.03
CA ARG A 10 -18.41 14.49 20.87
C ARG A 10 -16.91 14.55 21.08
N VAL A 11 -16.48 15.10 22.23
CA VAL A 11 -15.07 15.14 22.63
C VAL A 11 -14.49 13.73 22.69
N GLN A 12 -15.22 12.79 23.30
CA GLN A 12 -14.78 11.41 23.39
C GLN A 12 -14.69 10.73 22.01
N ARG A 13 -15.62 11.00 21.10
CA ARG A 13 -15.58 10.45 19.74
C ARG A 13 -14.35 10.93 18.98
N VAL A 14 -14.01 12.22 19.08
CA VAL A 14 -12.78 12.73 18.48
C VAL A 14 -11.55 12.00 19.06
N LYS A 15 -11.49 11.80 20.38
CA LYS A 15 -10.39 11.04 21.01
C LYS A 15 -10.30 9.61 20.50
N HIS A 16 -11.45 8.92 20.34
CA HIS A 16 -11.49 7.57 19.77
C HIS A 16 -11.01 7.54 18.32
N LEU A 17 -11.47 8.46 17.47
CA LEU A 17 -11.05 8.53 16.07
C LEU A 17 -9.54 8.78 15.94
N ALA A 18 -9.01 9.72 16.73
CA ALA A 18 -7.58 10.00 16.80
C ALA A 18 -6.77 8.77 17.25
N GLY A 19 -7.23 8.07 18.29
CA GLY A 19 -6.61 6.82 18.75
C GLY A 19 -6.60 5.73 17.68
N HIS A 20 -7.73 5.50 17.01
CA HIS A 20 -7.82 4.52 15.94
C HIS A 20 -6.88 4.79 14.77
N ILE A 21 -6.72 6.06 14.37
CA ILE A 21 -5.75 6.43 13.32
C ILE A 21 -4.34 6.06 13.75
N ALA A 22 -3.96 6.42 14.99
CA ALA A 22 -2.63 6.09 15.52
C ALA A 22 -2.39 4.58 15.57
N ASP A 23 -3.39 3.78 15.98
CA ASP A 23 -3.31 2.32 15.97
C ASP A 23 -3.02 1.79 14.55
N TYR A 24 -3.75 2.27 13.54
CA TYR A 24 -3.54 1.84 12.15
C TYR A 24 -2.19 2.26 11.59
N GLN A 25 -1.70 3.46 11.93
CA GLN A 25 -0.36 3.90 11.54
C GLN A 25 0.73 3.03 12.18
N PHE A 26 0.55 2.67 13.45
CA PHE A 26 1.46 1.76 14.14
C PHE A 26 1.45 0.37 13.51
N ASP A 27 0.27 -0.16 13.16
CA ASP A 27 0.15 -1.43 12.45
C ASP A 27 0.88 -1.40 11.09
N ILE A 28 0.69 -0.34 10.30
CA ILE A 28 1.39 -0.15 9.02
C ILE A 28 2.91 -0.14 9.20
N LEU A 29 3.41 0.62 10.20
CA LEU A 29 4.83 0.68 10.53
C LEU A 29 5.36 -0.71 10.92
N SER A 30 4.66 -1.41 11.82
CA SER A 30 5.03 -2.74 12.28
C SER A 30 5.10 -3.76 11.14
N GLN A 31 4.10 -3.74 10.25
CA GLN A 31 4.06 -4.60 9.06
C GLN A 31 5.22 -4.28 8.11
N ASN A 32 5.51 -3.00 7.87
CA ASN A 32 6.60 -2.57 7.00
C ASN A 32 7.96 -3.01 7.54
N ASP A 33 8.20 -2.86 8.84
CA ASP A 33 9.46 -3.30 9.45
C ASP A 33 9.63 -4.81 9.44
N ALA A 34 8.55 -5.56 9.70
CA ALA A 34 8.55 -7.02 9.54
C ALA A 34 8.86 -7.43 8.08
N GLN A 35 8.30 -6.70 7.11
CA GLN A 35 8.51 -6.96 5.69
C GLN A 35 9.96 -6.68 5.25
N LYS A 36 10.61 -5.61 5.74
CA LYS A 36 12.04 -5.34 5.49
C LYS A 36 12.93 -6.54 5.83
N GLY A 37 12.64 -7.21 6.95
CA GLY A 37 13.34 -8.43 7.34
C GLY A 37 13.10 -9.62 6.40
N LYS A 38 11.89 -9.74 5.84
CA LYS A 38 11.56 -10.77 4.85
C LYS A 38 12.25 -10.53 3.50
N ASP A 39 12.31 -9.28 3.05
CA ASP A 39 12.99 -8.92 1.79
C ASP A 39 14.46 -9.32 1.79
N GLY A 40 15.16 -9.09 2.91
CA GLY A 40 16.57 -9.45 3.04
C GLY A 40 16.80 -10.95 2.81
N ARG A 41 15.97 -11.79 3.44
CA ARG A 41 16.01 -13.25 3.24
C ARG A 41 15.64 -13.65 1.82
N ALA A 42 14.59 -13.04 1.26
CA ALA A 42 14.17 -13.32 -0.10
C ALA A 42 15.25 -12.94 -1.13
N HIS A 43 15.95 -11.83 -0.90
CA HIS A 43 17.08 -11.42 -1.72
C HIS A 43 18.22 -12.45 -1.65
N GLU A 44 18.51 -13.04 -0.49
CA GLU A 44 19.49 -14.13 -0.37
C GLU A 44 19.06 -15.40 -1.11
N THR A 45 17.79 -15.82 -0.99
CA THR A 45 17.24 -16.97 -1.73
C THR A 45 17.29 -16.71 -3.24
N LEU A 46 16.91 -15.51 -3.68
CA LEU A 46 16.97 -15.13 -5.09
C LEU A 46 18.41 -15.12 -5.62
N ALA A 47 19.42 -14.88 -4.77
CA ALA A 47 20.82 -15.02 -5.12
C ALA A 47 21.20 -16.46 -5.49
N SER A 48 20.67 -17.44 -4.73
CA SER A 48 20.88 -18.86 -5.01
C SER A 48 20.25 -19.24 -6.35
N VAL A 49 18.99 -18.84 -6.55
CA VAL A 49 18.27 -19.04 -7.82
C VAL A 49 19.00 -18.42 -9.00
N ALA A 50 19.47 -17.17 -8.88
CA ALA A 50 20.23 -16.49 -9.92
C ALA A 50 21.52 -17.25 -10.28
N LYS A 51 22.28 -17.70 -9.28
CA LYS A 51 23.51 -18.48 -9.51
C LYS A 51 23.24 -19.81 -10.20
N TYR A 52 22.15 -20.50 -9.83
CA TYR A 52 21.74 -21.75 -10.48
C TYR A 52 21.53 -21.57 -11.99
N HIS A 53 20.95 -20.43 -12.38
CA HIS A 53 20.75 -20.07 -13.79
C HIS A 53 21.98 -19.44 -14.46
N GLY A 54 23.14 -19.47 -13.80
CA GLY A 54 24.41 -19.01 -14.37
C GLY A 54 24.68 -17.50 -14.26
N PHE A 55 23.85 -16.75 -13.53
CA PHE A 55 24.07 -15.32 -13.32
C PHE A 55 25.12 -15.06 -12.24
N SER A 56 25.93 -14.02 -12.45
CA SER A 56 26.97 -13.62 -11.49
C SER A 56 26.40 -12.92 -10.25
N SER A 57 25.21 -12.32 -10.38
CA SER A 57 24.52 -11.61 -9.30
C SER A 57 23.01 -11.56 -9.50
N ILE A 58 22.28 -11.28 -8.41
CA ILE A 58 20.84 -10.99 -8.45
C ILE A 58 20.54 -9.79 -9.35
N TRP A 59 21.42 -8.79 -9.35
CA TRP A 59 21.24 -7.60 -10.17
C TRP A 59 21.27 -7.92 -11.65
N GLU A 60 22.21 -8.75 -12.10
CA GLU A 60 22.26 -9.21 -13.48
C GLU A 60 20.98 -9.97 -13.86
N TYR A 61 20.52 -10.87 -12.97
CA TYR A 61 19.28 -11.60 -13.18
C TYR A 61 18.06 -10.67 -13.26
N THR A 62 18.00 -9.66 -12.39
CA THR A 62 16.93 -8.67 -12.35
C THR A 62 16.94 -7.77 -13.60
N GLU A 63 18.11 -7.31 -14.05
CA GLU A 63 18.24 -6.48 -15.26
C GLU A 63 17.81 -7.24 -16.52
N LEU A 64 18.10 -8.54 -16.61
CA LEU A 64 17.59 -9.37 -17.70
C LEU A 64 16.05 -9.48 -17.63
N ALA A 65 15.49 -9.58 -16.43
CA ALA A 65 14.04 -9.67 -16.24
C ALA A 65 13.33 -8.38 -16.69
N ILE A 66 13.94 -7.24 -16.34
CA ILE A 66 13.48 -5.92 -16.77
C ILE A 66 13.61 -5.79 -18.29
N ALA A 67 14.70 -6.28 -18.88
CA ALA A 67 14.91 -6.27 -20.32
C ALA A 67 13.86 -7.09 -21.10
N ALA A 68 13.21 -8.06 -20.46
CA ALA A 68 12.12 -8.82 -21.04
C ALA A 68 10.77 -8.07 -21.06
N LEU A 69 10.61 -7.03 -20.24
CA LEU A 69 9.40 -6.18 -20.27
C LEU A 69 9.26 -5.49 -21.64
N PRO A 70 8.03 -5.18 -22.08
CA PRO A 70 7.85 -4.40 -23.29
C PRO A 70 8.53 -3.02 -23.15
N ALA A 71 8.96 -2.45 -24.29
CA ALA A 71 9.91 -1.35 -24.30
C ALA A 71 9.41 -0.11 -23.54
N GLU A 72 8.11 0.17 -23.60
CA GLU A 72 7.51 1.29 -22.89
C GLU A 72 7.55 1.08 -21.38
N GLU A 73 7.18 -0.10 -20.89
CA GLU A 73 7.21 -0.49 -19.48
C GLU A 73 8.63 -0.53 -18.94
N ASN A 74 9.61 -0.99 -19.72
CA ASN A 74 11.02 -0.98 -19.35
C ASN A 74 11.53 0.45 -19.08
N GLU A 75 11.19 1.42 -19.95
CA GLU A 75 11.58 2.81 -19.76
C GLU A 75 10.89 3.43 -18.52
N ARG A 76 9.60 3.12 -18.30
CA ARG A 76 8.90 3.54 -17.07
C ARG A 76 9.52 2.92 -15.82
N TYR A 77 9.91 1.64 -15.87
CA TYR A 77 10.60 0.96 -14.79
C TYR A 77 11.92 1.66 -14.44
N LYS A 78 12.76 1.95 -15.44
CA LYS A 78 14.04 2.66 -15.24
C LYS A 78 13.83 4.03 -14.61
N LYS A 79 12.83 4.78 -15.08
CA LYS A 79 12.47 6.08 -14.52
C LYS A 79 12.06 5.96 -13.05
N LEU A 80 11.14 5.07 -12.72
CA LEU A 80 10.67 4.83 -11.35
C LEU A 80 11.81 4.38 -10.43
N LYS A 81 12.64 3.42 -10.87
CA LYS A 81 13.84 2.96 -10.14
C LYS A 81 14.80 4.12 -9.86
N ASN A 82 15.01 5.03 -10.81
CA ASN A 82 15.85 6.21 -10.61
C ASN A 82 15.22 7.23 -9.65
N THR A 83 13.89 7.39 -9.65
CA THR A 83 13.17 8.17 -8.63
C THR A 83 13.41 7.56 -7.24
N ILE A 84 13.25 6.26 -7.09
CA ILE A 84 13.42 5.54 -5.81
C ILE A 84 14.85 5.65 -5.29
N ARG A 85 15.87 5.52 -6.14
CA ARG A 85 17.28 5.64 -5.74
C ARG A 85 17.61 6.95 -5.04
N ARG A 86 16.88 8.04 -5.33
CA ARG A 86 17.09 9.35 -4.70
C ARG A 86 16.66 9.39 -3.23
N THR A 87 15.88 8.41 -2.77
CA THR A 87 15.48 8.28 -1.35
C THR A 87 16.53 7.57 -0.48
N GLY A 88 17.69 7.20 -1.05
CA GLY A 88 18.80 6.62 -0.30
C GLY A 88 18.49 5.23 0.26
N GLY A 89 18.81 5.02 1.54
CA GLY A 89 18.65 3.73 2.21
C GLY A 89 17.22 3.20 2.22
N VAL A 90 16.22 4.09 2.34
CA VAL A 90 14.78 3.73 2.31
C VAL A 90 14.42 3.10 0.97
N GLY A 91 14.84 3.72 -0.14
CA GLY A 91 14.56 3.23 -1.48
C GLY A 91 15.19 1.87 -1.81
N LYS A 92 16.21 1.44 -1.06
CA LYS A 92 16.86 0.15 -1.31
C LYS A 92 15.88 -1.02 -1.16
N ASN A 93 15.05 -1.02 -0.12
CA ASN A 93 14.09 -2.11 0.13
C ASN A 93 13.00 -2.14 -0.95
N ILE A 94 12.52 -0.96 -1.35
CA ILE A 94 11.57 -0.82 -2.46
C ILE A 94 12.16 -1.41 -3.75
N ILE A 95 13.42 -1.08 -4.08
CA ILE A 95 14.11 -1.63 -5.27
C ILE A 95 14.28 -3.14 -5.19
N ILE A 96 14.58 -3.70 -4.01
CA ILE A 96 14.71 -5.15 -3.82
C ILE A 96 13.37 -5.84 -4.10
N ALA A 97 12.27 -5.34 -3.53
CA ALA A 97 10.94 -5.89 -3.78
C ALA A 97 10.56 -5.78 -5.27
N MET A 98 10.80 -4.63 -5.89
CA MET A 98 10.62 -4.40 -7.33
C MET A 98 11.36 -5.44 -8.17
N GLY A 99 12.64 -5.63 -7.88
CA GLY A 99 13.51 -6.55 -8.62
C GLY A 99 13.07 -8.00 -8.45
N ALA A 100 12.74 -8.40 -7.23
CA ALA A 100 12.20 -9.72 -6.94
C ALA A 100 10.95 -10.00 -7.78
N ILE A 101 9.95 -9.13 -7.76
CA ILE A 101 8.73 -9.32 -8.56
C ILE A 101 9.05 -9.38 -10.06
N ALA A 102 9.96 -8.52 -10.55
CA ALA A 102 10.37 -8.52 -11.96
C ALA A 102 10.94 -9.88 -12.39
N THR A 103 11.65 -10.61 -11.52
CA THR A 103 12.21 -11.93 -11.86
C THR A 103 11.16 -13.01 -12.16
N LEU A 104 9.89 -12.83 -11.78
CA LEU A 104 8.80 -13.68 -12.27
C LEU A 104 8.71 -13.66 -13.81
N GLY A 105 9.21 -12.60 -14.43
CA GLY A 105 9.31 -12.42 -15.87
C GLY A 105 10.30 -13.36 -16.57
N LEU A 106 11.21 -14.00 -15.81
CA LEU A 106 12.24 -14.89 -16.32
C LEU A 106 11.95 -16.34 -15.95
N ILE A 107 11.05 -16.96 -16.69
CA ILE A 107 10.85 -18.41 -16.66
C ILE A 107 11.84 -19.03 -17.66
N PRO A 108 12.81 -19.86 -17.22
CA PRO A 108 13.80 -20.43 -18.13
C PRO A 108 13.13 -21.21 -19.27
N GLY A 109 13.28 -20.70 -20.50
CA GLY A 109 12.84 -21.37 -21.73
C GLY A 109 11.33 -21.46 -21.96
N GLU A 110 10.55 -20.61 -21.30
CA GLU A 110 9.22 -20.21 -21.77
C GLU A 110 9.18 -18.72 -22.07
N ILE A 111 8.42 -18.36 -23.11
CA ILE A 111 8.16 -16.96 -23.45
C ILE A 111 6.85 -16.59 -22.78
N LEU A 112 6.93 -15.81 -21.70
CA LEU A 112 5.76 -15.15 -21.15
C LEU A 112 5.11 -14.28 -22.23
N THR A 113 3.78 -14.23 -22.22
CA THR A 113 3.08 -13.36 -23.16
C THR A 113 3.30 -11.89 -22.79
N GLU A 114 3.10 -10.98 -23.75
CA GLU A 114 3.12 -9.54 -23.46
C GLU A 114 2.12 -9.18 -22.35
N THR A 115 0.96 -9.85 -22.31
CA THR A 115 -0.04 -9.69 -21.27
C THR A 115 0.48 -10.11 -19.89
N ASP A 116 1.17 -11.25 -19.78
CA ASP A 116 1.76 -11.70 -18.52
C ASP A 116 2.81 -10.70 -17.99
N LEU A 117 3.66 -10.21 -18.88
CA LEU A 117 4.67 -9.20 -18.56
C LEU A 117 4.05 -7.88 -18.11
N LYS A 118 2.95 -7.46 -18.74
CA LYS A 118 2.16 -6.30 -18.31
C LYS A 118 1.52 -6.53 -16.94
N ILE A 119 1.01 -7.72 -16.64
CA ILE A 119 0.49 -8.05 -15.29
C ILE A 119 1.63 -7.98 -14.26
N ILE A 120 2.80 -8.54 -14.55
CA ILE A 120 3.98 -8.45 -13.67
C ILE A 120 4.34 -6.98 -13.41
N TRP A 121 4.32 -6.15 -14.45
CA TRP A 121 4.56 -4.71 -14.31
C TRP A 121 3.48 -4.01 -13.48
N ALA A 122 2.21 -4.41 -13.60
CA ALA A 122 1.14 -3.91 -12.76
C ALA A 122 1.39 -4.26 -11.27
N ILE A 123 1.74 -5.52 -10.98
CA ILE A 123 2.11 -5.98 -9.63
C ILE A 123 3.27 -5.16 -9.07
N ILE A 124 4.33 -4.97 -9.85
CA ILE A 124 5.49 -4.17 -9.46
C ILE A 124 5.05 -2.79 -8.97
N ASN A 125 4.21 -2.10 -9.76
CA ASN A 125 3.77 -0.75 -9.43
C ASN A 125 2.88 -0.72 -8.19
N TRP A 126 1.93 -1.64 -8.08
CA TRP A 126 1.04 -1.71 -6.92
C TRP A 126 1.82 -1.94 -5.62
N CYS A 127 2.70 -2.95 -5.57
CA CYS A 127 3.54 -3.21 -4.41
C CYS A 127 4.51 -2.04 -4.12
N THR A 128 5.07 -1.40 -5.15
CA THR A 128 5.97 -0.25 -5.00
C THR A 128 5.27 0.95 -4.38
N GLY A 129 4.06 1.26 -4.86
CA GLY A 129 3.28 2.38 -4.37
C GLY A 129 2.91 2.19 -2.89
N LEU A 130 2.33 1.03 -2.55
CA LEU A 130 1.94 0.73 -1.17
C LEU A 130 3.13 0.70 -0.21
N ARG A 131 4.29 0.23 -0.69
CA ARG A 131 5.49 0.28 0.11
C ARG A 131 6.02 1.69 0.34
N ALA A 132 5.97 2.54 -0.68
CA ALA A 132 6.31 3.95 -0.52
C ALA A 132 5.35 4.67 0.45
N ALA A 133 4.05 4.35 0.41
CA ALA A 133 3.07 4.83 1.38
C ALA A 133 3.39 4.38 2.80
N ALA A 134 3.71 3.09 3.00
CA ALA A 134 4.04 2.55 4.31
C ALA A 134 5.32 3.18 4.90
N GLU A 135 6.35 3.42 4.09
CA GLU A 135 7.55 4.14 4.52
C GLU A 135 7.26 5.62 4.85
N ALA A 136 6.38 6.27 4.09
CA ALA A 136 5.99 7.65 4.36
C ALA A 136 5.21 7.77 5.68
N VAL A 137 4.21 6.91 5.88
CA VAL A 137 3.45 6.84 7.14
C VAL A 137 4.36 6.53 8.32
N GLY A 138 5.26 5.56 8.18
CA GLY A 138 6.22 5.21 9.22
C GLY A 138 7.14 6.39 9.57
N GLY A 139 7.70 7.05 8.57
CA GLY A 139 8.59 8.20 8.75
C GLY A 139 7.91 9.42 9.39
N GLU A 140 6.66 9.71 9.02
CA GLU A 140 5.88 10.79 9.62
C GLU A 140 5.45 10.45 11.06
N PHE A 141 5.04 9.20 11.30
CA PHE A 141 4.63 8.72 12.62
C PHE A 141 5.77 8.79 13.64
N THR A 142 6.96 8.27 13.29
CA THR A 142 8.15 8.35 14.16
C THR A 142 8.71 9.76 14.25
N GLY A 143 8.52 10.59 13.21
CA GLY A 143 9.13 11.91 13.08
C GLY A 143 10.61 11.86 12.72
N GLU A 144 11.10 10.71 12.25
CA GLU A 144 12.51 10.51 11.87
C GLU A 144 12.78 10.87 10.40
N ALA A 145 11.74 10.90 9.56
CA ALA A 145 11.88 11.26 8.15
C ALA A 145 11.86 12.79 7.95
N SER A 146 12.72 13.29 7.07
CA SER A 146 12.64 14.67 6.61
C SER A 146 11.42 14.89 5.71
N ALA A 147 10.92 16.13 5.64
CA ALA A 147 9.83 16.50 4.73
C ALA A 147 10.18 16.14 3.26
N ASP A 148 11.41 16.41 2.82
CA ASP A 148 11.89 16.06 1.48
C ASP A 148 11.83 14.55 1.18
N LEU A 149 12.11 13.71 2.18
CA LEU A 149 12.02 12.26 2.03
C LEU A 149 10.56 11.83 1.89
N ILE A 150 9.67 12.36 2.74
CA ILE A 150 8.22 12.10 2.68
C ILE A 150 7.68 12.50 1.30
N ASP A 151 7.98 13.71 0.82
CA ASP A 151 7.57 14.18 -0.50
C ASP A 151 8.08 13.30 -1.63
N SER A 152 9.31 12.81 -1.51
CA SER A 152 9.90 11.87 -2.48
C SER A 152 9.16 10.53 -2.49
N LEU A 153 8.78 10.00 -1.33
CA LEU A 153 8.00 8.75 -1.20
C LEU A 153 6.58 8.92 -1.76
N ILE A 154 5.94 10.05 -1.50
CA ILE A 154 4.62 10.38 -2.08
C ILE A 154 4.70 10.50 -3.60
N LYS A 155 5.78 11.08 -4.13
CA LYS A 155 6.00 11.12 -5.58
C LYS A 155 6.14 9.72 -6.18
N ILE A 156 6.87 8.83 -5.52
CA ILE A 156 7.01 7.42 -5.94
C ILE A 156 5.65 6.73 -5.93
N LEU A 157 4.88 6.91 -4.85
CA LEU A 157 3.52 6.39 -4.71
C LEU A 157 2.64 6.82 -5.89
N LYS A 158 2.57 8.13 -6.17
CA LYS A 158 1.78 8.66 -7.30
C LYS A 158 2.23 8.09 -8.64
N GLU A 159 3.53 8.13 -8.93
CA GLU A 159 4.08 7.63 -10.20
C GLU A 159 3.82 6.12 -10.38
N ALA A 160 3.96 5.34 -9.31
CA ALA A 160 3.71 3.90 -9.35
C ALA A 160 2.23 3.61 -9.64
N PHE A 161 1.30 4.23 -8.92
CA PHE A 161 -0.12 3.99 -9.17
C PHE A 161 -0.62 4.57 -10.51
N GLU A 162 -0.08 5.69 -11.00
CA GLU A 162 -0.38 6.17 -12.36
C GLU A 162 0.04 5.13 -13.41
N ASN A 163 1.22 4.54 -13.26
CA ASN A 163 1.67 3.45 -14.13
C ASN A 163 0.77 2.22 -14.00
N PHE A 164 0.39 1.84 -12.78
CA PHE A 164 -0.53 0.73 -12.51
C PHE A 164 -1.85 0.91 -13.27
N GLN A 165 -2.50 2.07 -13.11
CA GLN A 165 -3.74 2.41 -13.80
C GLN A 165 -3.60 2.32 -15.32
N LYS A 166 -2.53 2.92 -15.86
CA LYS A 166 -2.29 2.93 -17.30
C LYS A 166 -2.19 1.51 -17.84
N VAL A 167 -1.42 0.66 -17.18
CA VAL A 167 -1.25 -0.75 -17.56
C VAL A 167 -2.57 -1.51 -17.50
N LEU A 168 -3.35 -1.33 -16.43
CA LEU A 168 -4.64 -2.00 -16.30
C LEU A 168 -5.64 -1.57 -17.38
N SER A 169 -5.61 -0.31 -17.81
CA SER A 169 -6.44 0.16 -18.93
C SER A 169 -6.04 -0.43 -20.28
N GLU A 170 -4.79 -0.88 -20.42
CA GLU A 170 -4.26 -1.49 -21.64
C GLU A 170 -4.46 -3.01 -21.67
N ILE A 171 -4.60 -3.66 -20.52
CA ILE A 171 -4.89 -5.09 -20.45
C ILE A 171 -6.41 -5.27 -20.59
N SER A 172 -6.85 -5.93 -21.67
CA SER A 172 -8.23 -6.42 -21.77
C SER A 172 -8.42 -7.55 -20.76
N LEU A 173 -8.72 -7.17 -19.52
CA LEU A 173 -9.08 -8.04 -18.43
C LEU A 173 -10.49 -8.61 -18.72
N SER A 174 -10.61 -9.59 -19.63
CA SER A 174 -11.90 -10.19 -20.02
C SER A 174 -12.74 -10.63 -18.80
N ASP A 175 -14.07 -10.46 -18.91
CA ASP A 175 -15.25 -10.85 -18.10
C ASP A 175 -15.12 -11.51 -16.70
N ALA A 176 -14.06 -12.24 -16.37
CA ALA A 176 -13.78 -12.72 -15.01
C ALA A 176 -13.35 -11.60 -14.04
N ARG A 177 -12.96 -10.43 -14.58
CA ARG A 177 -12.35 -9.31 -13.86
C ARG A 177 -13.26 -8.08 -13.74
N ALA A 178 -14.49 -8.18 -14.25
CA ALA A 178 -15.55 -7.16 -14.21
C ALA A 178 -16.42 -7.21 -12.94
N GLU A 179 -16.13 -8.12 -11.99
CA GLU A 179 -16.76 -8.04 -10.66
C GLU A 179 -16.23 -6.79 -9.93
N ALA A 180 -17.17 -5.92 -9.55
CA ALA A 180 -16.91 -4.78 -8.68
C ALA A 180 -16.17 -5.27 -7.41
N GLY A 181 -14.99 -4.70 -7.14
CA GLY A 181 -14.21 -4.99 -5.93
C GLY A 181 -12.89 -5.75 -6.12
N SER A 182 -12.33 -5.84 -7.34
CA SER A 182 -10.93 -6.26 -7.51
C SER A 182 -9.97 -5.08 -7.35
N ILE A 183 -8.74 -5.33 -6.86
CA ILE A 183 -7.70 -4.30 -6.70
C ILE A 183 -7.39 -3.58 -8.03
N ALA A 184 -7.56 -4.26 -9.16
CA ALA A 184 -7.42 -3.68 -10.49
C ALA A 184 -8.51 -2.63 -10.82
N ALA A 185 -9.71 -2.76 -10.28
CA ALA A 185 -10.79 -1.81 -10.50
C ALA A 185 -10.68 -0.54 -9.63
N GLU A 186 -10.12 -0.65 -8.42
CA GLU A 186 -10.12 0.44 -7.42
C GLU A 186 -8.80 1.21 -7.30
N GLY A 187 -7.68 0.64 -7.75
CA GLY A 187 -6.34 1.22 -7.58
C GLY A 187 -6.16 2.63 -8.17
N ALA A 188 -7.10 3.09 -9.00
CA ALA A 188 -7.07 4.43 -9.56
C ALA A 188 -7.42 5.56 -8.57
N ALA A 189 -8.49 5.35 -7.81
CA ALA A 189 -8.98 6.30 -6.82
C ALA A 189 -8.08 6.30 -5.57
N GLU A 190 -7.54 5.13 -5.23
CA GLU A 190 -6.74 4.90 -4.02
C GLU A 190 -5.43 5.71 -4.00
N ALA A 191 -4.70 5.77 -5.12
CA ALA A 191 -3.39 6.42 -5.20
C ALA A 191 -3.33 7.84 -4.63
N ASN A 192 -4.31 8.66 -5.02
CA ASN A 192 -4.37 10.06 -4.62
C ASN A 192 -4.80 10.21 -3.16
N VAL A 193 -5.72 9.35 -2.74
CA VAL A 193 -6.27 9.36 -1.39
C VAL A 193 -5.22 8.87 -0.38
N LEU A 194 -4.48 7.82 -0.72
CA LEU A 194 -3.34 7.31 0.05
C LEU A 194 -2.20 8.32 0.11
N ALA A 195 -1.90 9.01 -0.99
CA ALA A 195 -0.89 10.07 -1.02
C ALA A 195 -1.26 11.25 -0.11
N GLN A 196 -2.53 11.64 -0.08
CA GLN A 196 -3.00 12.67 0.83
C GLN A 196 -2.93 12.21 2.29
N PHE A 197 -3.29 10.97 2.58
CA PHE A 197 -3.13 10.44 3.92
C PHE A 197 -1.67 10.51 4.36
N ALA A 198 -0.73 10.02 3.54
CA ALA A 198 0.71 10.11 3.80
C ALA A 198 1.29 11.53 3.88
N GLN A 199 0.55 12.57 3.44
CA GLN A 199 0.91 13.99 3.59
C GLN A 199 0.28 14.66 4.81
N THR A 200 -0.86 14.13 5.25
CA THR A 200 -1.74 14.81 6.20
C THR A 200 -1.83 14.08 7.53
N THR A 201 -0.94 13.13 7.80
CA THR A 201 -0.84 12.47 9.11
C THR A 201 -0.20 13.35 10.18
N ALA A 202 -0.48 14.66 10.13
CA ALA A 202 -0.34 15.57 11.24
C ALA A 202 -0.89 14.86 12.48
N LYS A 203 0.06 14.46 13.34
CA LYS A 203 -0.13 13.48 14.41
C LYS A 203 -1.48 13.72 15.08
N PRO A 204 -2.33 12.70 15.28
CA PRO A 204 -3.59 12.85 16.00
C PRO A 204 -3.44 13.61 17.34
N VAL A 205 -2.24 13.57 17.92
CA VAL A 205 -1.72 14.40 19.02
C VAL A 205 -2.07 15.90 18.92
N PHE A 206 -1.98 16.54 17.76
CA PHE A 206 -2.28 17.99 17.64
C PHE A 206 -3.78 18.26 17.81
N VAL A 207 -4.64 17.38 17.28
CA VAL A 207 -6.09 17.48 17.44
C VAL A 207 -6.48 17.21 18.89
N LEU A 208 -5.86 16.21 19.52
CA LEU A 208 -6.05 15.92 20.95
C LEU A 208 -5.66 17.10 21.84
N ALA A 209 -4.48 17.69 21.63
CA ALA A 209 -4.02 18.85 22.39
C ALA A 209 -4.91 20.08 22.17
N THR A 210 -5.44 20.26 20.96
CA THR A 210 -6.37 21.34 20.66
C THR A 210 -7.68 21.15 21.41
N ILE A 211 -8.27 19.95 21.38
CA ILE A 211 -9.53 19.67 22.06
C ILE A 211 -9.40 19.71 23.58
N ASP A 212 -8.32 19.17 24.14
CA ASP A 212 -8.07 19.26 25.58
C ASP A 212 -7.97 20.71 26.03
N ARG A 213 -7.30 21.57 25.24
CA ARG A 213 -7.28 23.01 25.50
C ARG A 213 -8.67 23.65 25.41
N LEU A 214 -9.48 23.29 24.42
CA LEU A 214 -10.84 23.82 24.27
C LEU A 214 -11.79 23.38 25.39
N VAL A 215 -11.55 22.22 26.00
CA VAL A 215 -12.33 21.69 27.13
C VAL A 215 -11.89 22.30 28.47
N HIS A 216 -10.60 22.64 28.60
CA HIS A 216 -10.03 23.20 29.83
C HIS A 216 -9.99 24.75 29.88
N ASP A 217 -10.05 25.43 28.74
CA ASP A 217 -10.20 26.88 28.70
C ASP A 217 -11.67 27.23 29.03
N ASP A 218 -11.94 27.62 30.29
CA ASP A 218 -13.26 27.96 30.88
C ASP A 218 -14.09 29.04 30.13
N GLY A 219 -13.61 29.56 29.00
CA GLY A 219 -14.20 30.66 28.24
C GLY A 219 -14.79 30.31 26.88
N ILE A 220 -14.80 29.04 26.46
CA ILE A 220 -15.35 28.65 25.15
C ILE A 220 -16.85 28.39 25.25
N GLU A 221 -17.62 29.12 24.44
CA GLU A 221 -19.06 28.93 24.33
C GLU A 221 -19.36 27.50 23.88
N SER A 222 -20.32 26.85 24.53
CA SER A 222 -20.67 25.44 24.30
C SER A 222 -21.05 25.13 22.84
N GLU A 223 -21.47 26.15 22.08
CA GLU A 223 -21.78 26.09 20.65
C GLU A 223 -20.51 26.06 19.78
N GLN A 224 -19.49 26.84 20.12
CA GLN A 224 -18.18 26.83 19.43
C GLN A 224 -17.46 25.49 19.62
N LEU A 225 -17.58 24.87 20.80
CA LEU A 225 -17.05 23.53 21.05
C LEU A 225 -17.76 22.47 20.19
N MET A 226 -19.09 22.57 20.07
CA MET A 226 -19.89 21.66 19.25
C MET A 226 -19.46 21.72 17.79
N GLU A 227 -19.37 22.92 17.21
CA GLU A 227 -19.00 23.11 15.80
C GLU A 227 -17.60 22.56 15.51
N LYS A 228 -16.61 22.89 16.36
CA LYS A 228 -15.26 22.35 16.21
C LYS A 228 -15.21 20.83 16.32
N CYS A 229 -15.98 20.23 17.22
CA CYS A 229 -16.01 18.78 17.34
C CYS A 229 -16.64 18.11 16.10
N ARG A 230 -17.62 18.74 15.45
CA ARG A 230 -18.18 18.25 14.17
C ARG A 230 -17.17 18.31 13.04
N GLU A 231 -16.49 19.45 12.89
CA GLU A 231 -15.40 19.60 11.92
C GLU A 231 -14.31 18.53 12.12
N TYR A 232 -13.88 18.31 13.36
CA TYR A 232 -12.89 17.26 13.66
C TYR A 232 -13.42 15.85 13.48
N THR A 233 -14.70 15.60 13.75
CA THR A 233 -15.32 14.29 13.52
C THR A 233 -15.30 13.96 12.02
N LEU A 234 -15.69 14.90 11.16
CA LEU A 234 -15.59 14.74 9.71
C LEU A 234 -14.14 14.48 9.26
N ASP A 235 -13.20 15.33 9.68
CA ASP A 235 -11.79 15.20 9.28
C ASP A 235 -11.17 13.87 9.73
N LEU A 236 -11.40 13.47 10.98
CA LEU A 236 -10.80 12.26 11.54
C LEU A 236 -11.54 11.00 11.12
N ALA A 237 -12.85 11.03 10.87
CA ALA A 237 -13.56 9.90 10.29
C ALA A 237 -13.02 9.59 8.89
N SER A 238 -12.86 10.61 8.04
CA SER A 238 -12.27 10.49 6.70
C SER A 238 -10.83 9.97 6.77
N LYS A 239 -9.99 10.52 7.65
CA LYS A 239 -8.60 10.03 7.83
C LYS A 239 -8.56 8.60 8.37
N ARG A 240 -9.45 8.23 9.29
CA ARG A 240 -9.55 6.87 9.84
C ARG A 240 -9.93 5.87 8.75
N TYR A 241 -10.87 6.23 7.87
CA TYR A 241 -11.24 5.42 6.72
C TYR A 241 -10.03 5.11 5.84
N ILE A 242 -9.24 6.13 5.49
CA ILE A 242 -8.05 5.92 4.65
C ILE A 242 -6.92 5.20 5.37
N ALA A 243 -6.69 5.48 6.66
CA ALA A 243 -5.73 4.75 7.47
C ALA A 243 -6.05 3.24 7.51
N ARG A 244 -7.34 2.91 7.68
CA ARG A 244 -7.81 1.52 7.67
C ARG A 244 -7.58 0.88 6.30
N LYS A 245 -8.02 1.54 5.22
CA LYS A 245 -7.87 1.04 3.86
C LYS A 245 -6.40 0.81 3.51
N LEU A 246 -5.53 1.79 3.78
CA LEU A 246 -4.09 1.66 3.57
C LEU A 246 -3.48 0.49 4.34
N LYS A 247 -3.87 0.29 5.61
CA LYS A 247 -3.41 -0.87 6.40
C LYS A 247 -3.72 -2.17 5.67
N GLU A 248 -4.93 -2.33 5.17
CA GLU A 248 -5.34 -3.59 4.53
C GLU A 248 -4.70 -3.77 3.15
N ASP A 249 -4.53 -2.70 2.39
CA ASP A 249 -3.84 -2.73 1.11
C ASP A 249 -2.37 -3.12 1.29
N VAL A 250 -1.69 -2.51 2.27
CA VAL A 250 -0.31 -2.85 2.65
C VAL A 250 -0.21 -4.31 3.11
N GLU A 251 -1.13 -4.76 3.96
CA GLU A 251 -1.19 -6.15 4.43
C GLU A 251 -1.35 -7.13 3.26
N THR A 252 -2.23 -6.79 2.31
CA THR A 252 -2.47 -7.58 1.09
C THR A 252 -1.23 -7.61 0.19
N ALA A 253 -0.59 -6.46 -0.04
CA ALA A 253 0.61 -6.36 -0.87
C ALA A 253 1.81 -7.08 -0.27
N PHE A 254 1.99 -7.00 1.04
CA PHE A 254 3.05 -7.71 1.73
C PHE A 254 2.79 -9.21 1.79
N GLY A 255 1.53 -9.62 1.99
CA GLY A 255 1.14 -11.04 1.88
C GLY A 255 1.42 -11.60 0.48
N PHE A 256 1.05 -10.86 -0.57
CA PHE A 256 1.33 -11.25 -1.95
C PHE A 256 2.84 -11.31 -2.24
N THR A 257 3.60 -10.32 -1.76
CA THR A 257 5.07 -10.29 -1.90
C THR A 257 5.71 -11.48 -1.17
N GLU A 258 5.19 -11.85 0.01
CA GLU A 258 5.65 -13.05 0.73
C GLU A 258 5.40 -14.34 -0.06
N ASP A 259 4.27 -14.45 -0.76
CA ASP A 259 4.01 -15.62 -1.60
C ASP A 259 4.99 -15.70 -2.79
N ILE A 260 5.38 -14.56 -3.37
CA ILE A 260 6.48 -14.51 -4.36
C ILE A 260 7.80 -15.00 -3.74
N TYR A 261 8.08 -14.64 -2.49
CA TYR A 261 9.29 -15.09 -1.81
C TYR A 261 9.27 -16.60 -1.54
N ARG A 262 8.11 -17.14 -1.17
CA ARG A 262 7.91 -18.60 -1.04
C ARG A 262 8.08 -19.30 -2.38
N PHE A 263 7.66 -18.68 -3.48
CA PHE A 263 7.93 -19.18 -4.82
C PHE A 263 9.44 -19.31 -5.10
N PHE A 264 10.28 -18.37 -4.68
CA PHE A 264 11.74 -18.52 -4.84
C PHE A 264 12.31 -19.68 -4.03
N MET A 265 11.80 -19.91 -2.81
CA MET A 265 12.18 -21.07 -2.02
C MET A 265 11.77 -22.38 -2.68
N PHE A 266 10.56 -22.42 -3.26
CA PHE A 266 10.09 -23.53 -4.07
C PHE A 266 11.01 -23.76 -5.28
N GLN A 267 11.35 -22.71 -6.03
CA GLN A 267 12.22 -22.79 -7.18
C GLN A 267 13.64 -23.27 -6.80
N ASP A 268 14.20 -22.75 -5.72
CA ASP A 268 15.52 -23.18 -5.20
C ASP A 268 15.51 -24.66 -4.80
N SER A 269 14.48 -25.11 -4.07
CA SER A 269 14.29 -26.51 -3.71
C SER A 269 14.16 -27.41 -4.94
N LEU A 270 13.41 -26.97 -5.95
CA LEU A 270 13.21 -27.71 -7.18
C LEU A 270 14.50 -27.79 -8.01
N ASN A 271 15.26 -26.70 -8.06
CA ASN A 271 16.56 -26.63 -8.73
C ASN A 271 17.58 -27.58 -8.08
N ALA A 272 17.57 -27.71 -6.75
CA ALA A 272 18.45 -28.60 -6.01
C ALA A 272 18.13 -30.11 -6.16
N ASP A 273 16.91 -30.47 -6.56
CA ASP A 273 16.50 -31.87 -6.74
C ASP A 273 17.01 -32.43 -8.09
N GLU A 274 18.12 -33.15 -8.08
CA GLU A 274 18.70 -33.79 -9.28
C GLU A 274 17.81 -34.92 -9.86
N GLY A 275 16.83 -35.42 -9.09
CA GLY A 275 15.92 -36.49 -9.52
C GLY A 275 14.81 -36.02 -10.45
N ILE A 276 14.58 -34.71 -10.56
CA ILE A 276 13.51 -34.14 -11.40
C ILE A 276 14.12 -33.68 -12.74
N PRO A 277 13.61 -34.14 -13.89
CA PRO A 277 14.06 -33.68 -15.20
C PRO A 277 13.86 -32.17 -15.40
N SER A 278 14.78 -31.51 -16.12
CA SER A 278 14.75 -30.05 -16.34
C SER A 278 13.44 -29.53 -16.94
N ASP A 279 12.82 -30.29 -17.86
CA ASP A 279 11.55 -29.91 -18.47
C ASP A 279 10.38 -29.98 -17.47
N GLU A 280 10.42 -30.95 -16.55
CA GLU A 280 9.43 -31.05 -15.47
C GLU A 280 9.60 -29.91 -14.45
N LYS A 281 10.86 -29.56 -14.10
CA LYS A 281 11.13 -28.39 -13.25
C LYS A 281 10.56 -27.13 -13.87
N ARG A 282 10.79 -26.93 -15.17
CA ARG A 282 10.27 -25.79 -15.93
C ARG A 282 8.75 -25.72 -15.87
N SER A 283 8.06 -26.82 -16.17
CA SER A 283 6.59 -26.85 -16.15
C SER A 283 6.03 -26.48 -14.78
N LYS A 284 6.62 -26.99 -13.69
CA LYS A 284 6.22 -26.68 -12.32
C LYS A 284 6.46 -25.21 -11.95
N ILE A 285 7.57 -24.62 -12.41
CA ILE A 285 7.86 -23.20 -12.22
C ILE A 285 6.84 -22.35 -13.00
N THR A 286 6.58 -22.67 -14.26
CA THR A 286 5.59 -21.97 -15.09
C THR A 286 4.22 -21.97 -14.45
N GLU A 287 3.76 -23.14 -13.98
CA GLU A 287 2.46 -23.28 -13.31
C GLU A 287 2.38 -22.36 -12.09
N LYS A 288 3.42 -22.34 -11.24
CA LYS A 288 3.45 -21.48 -10.05
C LYS A 288 3.48 -19.98 -10.38
N VAL A 289 4.16 -19.57 -11.45
CA VAL A 289 4.10 -18.17 -11.91
C VAL A 289 2.67 -17.83 -12.35
N LYS A 290 2.03 -18.68 -13.16
CA LYS A 290 0.64 -18.45 -13.60
C LYS A 290 -0.33 -18.38 -12.43
N GLU A 291 -0.21 -19.29 -11.46
CA GLU A 291 -0.99 -19.23 -10.20
C GLU A 291 -0.82 -17.87 -9.48
N ALA A 292 0.40 -17.33 -9.43
CA ALA A 292 0.66 -16.03 -8.81
C ALA A 292 0.01 -14.87 -9.58
N LEU A 293 0.08 -14.89 -10.92
CA LEU A 293 -0.56 -13.88 -11.77
C LEU A 293 -2.10 -13.94 -11.68
N ASP A 294 -2.67 -15.14 -11.67
CA ASP A 294 -4.11 -15.35 -11.51
C ASP A 294 -4.60 -14.95 -10.12
N LYS A 295 -3.81 -15.25 -9.08
CA LYS A 295 -4.08 -14.79 -7.71
C LYS A 295 -4.12 -13.27 -7.65
N PHE A 296 -3.16 -12.57 -8.25
CA PHE A 296 -3.15 -11.11 -8.29
C PHE A 296 -4.43 -10.55 -8.93
N ALA A 297 -4.85 -11.14 -10.05
CA ALA A 297 -6.05 -10.71 -10.76
C ALA A 297 -7.36 -10.93 -9.99
N THR A 298 -7.34 -11.75 -8.93
CA THR A 298 -8.51 -12.11 -8.12
C THR A 298 -8.42 -11.56 -6.69
N LEU A 299 -7.42 -10.74 -6.38
CA LEU A 299 -7.33 -10.06 -5.09
C LEU A 299 -8.53 -9.13 -4.91
N LYS A 300 -9.23 -9.31 -3.79
CA LYS A 300 -10.38 -8.49 -3.42
C LYS A 300 -9.95 -7.26 -2.66
N VAL A 301 -10.67 -6.16 -2.88
CA VAL A 301 -10.56 -4.98 -2.04
C VAL A 301 -11.25 -5.26 -0.70
N PRO A 302 -10.59 -4.98 0.42
CA PRO A 302 -11.17 -5.09 1.76
C PRO A 302 -12.37 -4.14 1.97
N ASP A 303 -13.41 -4.59 2.68
CA ASP A 303 -14.56 -3.77 3.07
C ASP A 303 -14.23 -2.90 4.30
N ALA A 304 -13.42 -1.86 4.07
CA ALA A 304 -12.95 -0.96 5.12
C ALA A 304 -14.12 -0.30 5.89
N VAL A 305 -15.20 0.09 5.20
CA VAL A 305 -16.36 0.74 5.85
C VAL A 305 -17.13 -0.25 6.73
N GLY A 306 -17.42 -1.44 6.22
CA GLY A 306 -18.10 -2.48 7.01
C GLY A 306 -17.33 -2.84 8.26
N ASP A 307 -16.00 -2.90 8.19
CA ASP A 307 -15.12 -3.16 9.32
C ASP A 307 -15.08 -2.02 10.33
N LEU A 308 -15.04 -0.76 9.88
CA LEU A 308 -15.08 0.39 10.78
C LEU A 308 -16.40 0.47 11.54
N ARG A 309 -17.53 0.24 10.85
CA ARG A 309 -18.87 0.18 11.45
C ARG A 309 -18.97 -0.95 12.48
N ARG A 310 -18.40 -2.12 12.16
CA ARG A 310 -18.31 -3.25 13.08
C ARG A 310 -17.50 -2.89 14.33
N LYS A 311 -16.31 -2.32 14.16
CA LYS A 311 -15.44 -1.87 15.26
C LYS A 311 -16.14 -0.86 16.16
N ASP A 312 -16.83 0.12 15.58
CA ASP A 312 -17.54 1.15 16.37
C ASP A 312 -18.72 0.57 17.15
N ARG A 313 -19.50 -0.33 16.53
CA ARG A 313 -20.60 -1.03 17.19
C ARG A 313 -20.09 -1.88 18.35
N ASP A 314 -19.05 -2.68 18.13
CA ASP A 314 -18.53 -3.60 19.13
C ASP A 314 -17.87 -2.84 20.31
N ALA A 315 -17.34 -1.63 20.04
CA ALA A 315 -16.81 -0.73 21.07
C ALA A 315 -17.88 0.17 21.74
N SER A 316 -19.15 0.07 21.35
CA SER A 316 -20.22 0.99 21.80
C SER A 316 -19.85 2.47 21.65
N SER A 317 -19.17 2.81 20.54
CA SER A 317 -18.76 4.19 20.25
C SER A 317 -19.97 5.07 19.93
N TRP A 318 -19.90 6.34 20.31
CA TRP A 318 -20.86 7.35 19.87
C TRP A 318 -20.56 7.74 18.42
N THR A 319 -21.50 7.51 17.50
CA THR A 319 -21.32 7.69 16.05
C THR A 319 -22.41 8.56 15.41
N ASN A 320 -23.20 9.29 16.20
CA ASN A 320 -24.40 9.97 15.72
C ASN A 320 -24.13 11.09 14.71
N GLU A 321 -22.92 11.65 14.72
CA GLU A 321 -22.47 12.72 13.82
C GLU A 321 -21.33 12.25 12.90
N ASP A 322 -21.13 10.92 12.78
CA ASP A 322 -20.14 10.42 11.83
C ASP A 322 -20.64 10.59 10.39
N PRO A 323 -19.78 11.05 9.47
CA PRO A 323 -20.11 11.12 8.05
C PRO A 323 -20.29 9.72 7.46
N ASP A 324 -21.09 9.64 6.39
CA ASP A 324 -21.12 8.42 5.57
C ASP A 324 -19.91 8.31 4.64
N GLU A 325 -19.80 7.20 3.91
CA GLU A 325 -18.64 6.96 3.03
C GLU A 325 -18.53 7.99 1.90
N LEU A 326 -19.67 8.40 1.33
CA LEU A 326 -19.69 9.40 0.26
C LEU A 326 -19.23 10.75 0.78
N GLU A 327 -19.72 11.16 1.95
CA GLU A 327 -19.31 12.41 2.60
C GLU A 327 -17.82 12.40 2.97
N MET A 328 -17.30 11.28 3.47
CA MET A 328 -15.86 11.13 3.73
C MET A 328 -15.02 11.27 2.46
N MET A 329 -15.44 10.62 1.37
CA MET A 329 -14.74 10.67 0.08
C MET A 329 -14.81 12.06 -0.55
N ASP A 330 -15.98 12.70 -0.56
CA ASP A 330 -16.16 14.07 -1.04
C ASP A 330 -15.30 15.06 -0.25
N TYR A 331 -15.19 14.89 1.07
CA TYR A 331 -14.32 15.72 1.91
C TYR A 331 -12.85 15.59 1.54
N LEU A 332 -12.37 14.36 1.30
CA LEU A 332 -11.00 14.08 0.87
C LEU A 332 -10.71 14.67 -0.53
N GLU A 333 -11.67 14.57 -1.44
CA GLU A 333 -11.57 15.20 -2.77
C GLU A 333 -11.62 16.72 -2.71
N MET A 334 -12.39 17.32 -1.81
CA MET A 334 -12.43 18.77 -1.65
C MET A 334 -11.09 19.29 -1.13
N ARG A 335 -10.51 18.65 -0.11
CA ARG A 335 -9.18 18.96 0.44
C ARG A 335 -8.09 18.94 -0.64
N LYS A 336 -8.22 18.07 -1.65
CA LYS A 336 -7.34 18.03 -2.85
C LYS A 336 -7.22 19.40 -3.52
N ARG A 337 -8.35 20.10 -3.71
CA ARG A 337 -8.42 21.37 -4.46
C ARG A 337 -7.91 22.56 -3.66
N THR A 338 -7.93 22.47 -2.34
CA THR A 338 -7.52 23.56 -1.45
C THR A 338 -6.01 23.58 -1.19
N ASN A 339 -5.34 22.41 -1.33
CA ASN A 339 -3.91 22.24 -1.08
C ASN A 339 -3.05 22.21 -2.37
N SER A 340 -3.67 22.32 -3.55
CA SER A 340 -3.01 22.33 -4.88
C SER A 340 -2.87 23.74 -5.42
#